data_AF-G5SVK3-F1
#
_entry.id   AF-G5SVK3-F1
#
_cell.length_a   1.000
_cell.length_b   1.000
_cell.length_c   1.000
_cell.angle_alpha   90.00
_cell.angle_beta   90.00
_cell.angle_gamma   90.00
#
_symmetry.space_group_name_H-M   'P 1'
#
loop_
_entity.id
_entity.type
_entity.pdbx_description
1 polymer ?
#
loop_
_entity_poly.entity_id
_entity_poly.type
_entity_poly.pdbx_seq_one_letter_code
_entity_poly.pdbx_strand_id
1 'polypeptide(L)'
;MEQKDLILDFNLYLCEKFGYRNSCSVMQNANGFCVNISERDLDCYIRFWEYSNGRGNFPDWSIIIVRSNFKKSQAESLKDLARFFKEYMPRYGYKYLCTEGDDYKYYQTLGLKLIHQDLFGQENYGLAMKDLNV
;
A
#
# COMPACT_ATOMS: atom_id res chain seq x y z
N MET A 1 -12.68 15.64 2.86
CA MET A 1 -11.60 16.33 3.61
C MET A 1 -10.44 15.35 3.76
N GLU A 2 -10.74 14.15 4.24
CA GLU A 2 -9.80 13.05 4.54
C GLU A 2 -8.78 12.69 3.45
N GLN A 3 -9.17 12.58 2.17
CA GLN A 3 -8.22 12.19 1.11
C GLN A 3 -7.09 13.21 0.91
N LYS A 4 -7.38 14.51 0.91
CA LYS A 4 -6.35 15.54 0.68
C LYS A 4 -5.33 15.53 1.80
N ASP A 5 -5.79 15.35 3.03
CA ASP A 5 -4.96 15.29 4.23
C ASP A 5 -4.11 14.01 4.23
N LEU A 6 -4.68 12.86 3.85
CA LEU A 6 -3.92 11.62 3.66
C LEU A 6 -2.81 11.79 2.62
N ILE A 7 -3.12 12.39 1.47
CA ILE A 7 -2.12 12.64 0.42
C ILE A 7 -1.04 13.61 0.91
N LEU A 8 -1.38 14.59 1.75
CA LEU A 8 -0.40 15.50 2.35
C LEU A 8 0.53 14.75 3.30
N ASP A 9 -0.02 13.96 4.23
CA ASP A 9 0.77 13.12 5.15
C ASP A 9 1.65 12.14 4.41
N PHE A 10 1.15 11.54 3.33
CA PHE A 10 1.95 10.59 2.55
C PHE A 10 3.06 11.30 1.77
N ASN A 11 2.82 12.48 1.20
CA ASN A 11 3.88 13.29 0.61
C ASN A 11 4.92 13.75 1.65
N LEU A 12 4.49 14.05 2.88
CA LEU A 12 5.41 14.38 3.98
C LEU A 12 6.32 13.19 4.31
N TYR A 13 5.75 11.98 4.44
CA TYR A 13 6.54 10.76 4.61
C TYR A 13 7.55 10.56 3.48
N LEU A 14 7.14 10.76 2.22
CA LEU A 14 8.04 10.64 1.07
C LEU A 14 9.17 11.68 1.11
N CYS A 15 8.86 12.91 1.55
CA CYS A 15 9.84 13.97 1.69
C CYS A 15 10.84 13.65 2.81
N GLU A 16 10.38 13.15 3.96
CA GLU A 16 11.25 12.82 5.09
C GLU A 16 12.14 11.61 4.82
N LYS A 17 11.59 10.57 4.19
CA LYS A 17 12.34 9.32 3.94
C LYS A 17 13.19 9.35 2.68
N PHE A 18 12.73 10.01 1.63
CA PHE A 18 13.37 9.95 0.30
C PHE A 18 13.73 11.32 -0.28
N GLY A 19 13.35 12.43 0.37
CA GLY A 19 13.59 13.79 -0.15
C GLY A 19 12.66 14.21 -1.29
N TYR A 20 11.64 13.39 -1.61
CA TYR A 20 10.72 13.63 -2.71
C TYR A 20 9.52 14.49 -2.28
N ARG A 21 9.20 15.52 -3.05
CA ARG A 21 8.13 16.49 -2.72
C ARG A 21 7.05 16.44 -3.78
N ASN A 22 5.79 16.31 -3.35
CA ASN A 22 4.61 16.31 -4.22
C ASN A 22 4.66 15.24 -5.33
N SER A 23 5.23 14.08 -5.02
CA SER A 23 5.46 12.99 -5.99
C SER A 23 4.25 12.07 -6.18
N CYS A 24 3.21 12.22 -5.35
CA CYS A 24 1.97 11.46 -5.49
C CYS A 24 1.13 11.97 -6.66
N SER A 25 1.04 11.18 -7.73
CA SER A 25 0.00 11.34 -8.76
C SER A 25 -1.25 10.58 -8.35
N VAL A 26 -2.39 11.26 -8.23
CA VAL A 26 -3.63 10.71 -7.68
C VAL A 26 -4.66 10.49 -8.77
N MET A 27 -5.25 9.30 -8.83
CA MET A 27 -6.35 8.96 -9.74
C MET A 27 -7.55 8.42 -8.96
N GLN A 28 -8.72 9.04 -9.11
CA GLN A 28 -9.95 8.58 -8.49
C GLN A 28 -10.53 7.36 -9.20
N ASN A 29 -11.20 6.48 -8.47
CA ASN A 29 -11.94 5.35 -9.01
C ASN A 29 -13.20 5.07 -8.17
N ALA A 30 -14.03 4.11 -8.62
CA ALA A 30 -15.29 3.79 -7.94
C ALA A 30 -15.12 3.17 -6.53
N ASN A 31 -13.95 2.63 -6.23
CA ASN A 31 -13.65 1.95 -4.97
C ASN A 31 -12.89 2.85 -3.97
N GLY A 32 -12.47 4.05 -4.40
CA GLY A 32 -11.58 4.95 -3.66
C GLY A 32 -10.62 5.67 -4.62
N PHE A 33 -9.32 5.59 -4.38
CA PHE A 33 -8.33 6.22 -5.26
C PHE A 33 -7.04 5.41 -5.38
N CYS A 34 -6.21 5.79 -6.34
CA CYS A 34 -4.88 5.24 -6.55
C CYS A 34 -3.84 6.36 -6.42
N VAL A 35 -2.66 5.99 -5.93
CA VAL A 35 -1.46 6.83 -5.91
C VAL A 35 -0.40 6.15 -6.74
N ASN A 36 0.12 6.86 -7.74
CA ASN A 36 1.30 6.46 -8.50
C ASN A 36 2.46 7.41 -8.15
N ILE A 37 3.61 6.82 -7.82
CA ILE A 37 4.87 7.51 -7.54
C ILE A 37 5.89 6.93 -8.52
N SER A 38 6.52 7.80 -9.31
CA SER A 38 7.54 7.40 -10.27
C SER A 38 8.71 8.36 -10.15
N GLU A 39 9.59 8.05 -9.20
CA GLU A 39 10.77 8.82 -8.87
C GLU A 39 12.03 8.00 -9.16
N ARG A 40 13.19 8.67 -9.14
CA ARG A 40 14.47 8.04 -9.50
C ARG A 40 14.74 6.74 -8.74
N ASP A 41 14.52 6.73 -7.43
CA ASP A 41 14.86 5.60 -6.54
C ASP A 41 13.63 4.88 -5.97
N LEU A 42 12.43 5.34 -6.34
CA LEU A 42 11.16 4.81 -5.84
C LEU A 42 10.13 4.77 -6.97
N ASP A 43 9.63 3.57 -7.25
CA ASP A 43 8.51 3.36 -8.16
C ASP A 43 7.43 2.57 -7.43
N CYS A 44 6.33 3.25 -7.06
CA CYS A 44 5.21 2.66 -6.32
C CYS A 44 3.86 2.90 -7.00
N TYR A 45 2.99 1.90 -6.96
CA TYR A 45 1.57 2.03 -7.30
C TYR A 45 0.73 1.39 -6.20
N ILE A 46 -0.09 2.22 -5.55
CA ILE A 46 -0.83 1.86 -4.34
C ILE A 46 -2.30 2.25 -4.52
N ARG A 47 -3.22 1.37 -4.12
CA ARG A 47 -4.65 1.66 -4.11
C ARG A 47 -5.13 1.83 -2.68
N PHE A 48 -5.95 2.86 -2.49
CA PHE A 48 -6.61 3.16 -1.24
C PHE A 48 -8.10 2.91 -1.48
N TRP A 49 -8.54 1.69 -1.16
CA TRP A 49 -9.92 1.25 -1.40
C TRP A 49 -10.74 1.30 -0.11
N GLU A 50 -11.83 2.04 -0.16
CA GLU A 50 -12.82 2.10 0.91
C GLU A 50 -13.82 0.95 0.78
N TYR A 51 -14.19 0.59 -0.44
CA TYR A 51 -15.11 -0.50 -0.74
C TYR A 51 -14.53 -1.44 -1.81
N SER A 52 -14.43 -2.74 -1.53
CA SER A 52 -13.84 -3.72 -2.44
C SER A 52 -14.87 -4.39 -3.36
N ASN A 53 -16.14 -4.45 -2.94
CA ASN A 53 -17.19 -5.24 -3.58
C ASN A 53 -16.80 -6.72 -3.81
N GLY A 54 -16.00 -7.30 -2.91
CA GLY A 54 -15.50 -8.68 -3.01
C GLY A 54 -14.43 -8.90 -4.09
N ARG A 55 -13.99 -7.84 -4.78
CA ARG A 55 -12.97 -7.95 -5.84
C ARG A 55 -11.63 -8.39 -5.23
N GLY A 56 -11.06 -9.47 -5.77
CA GLY A 56 -9.78 -10.02 -5.32
C GLY A 56 -9.77 -10.50 -3.87
N ASN A 57 -10.96 -10.71 -3.28
CA ASN A 57 -11.19 -11.00 -1.85
C ASN A 57 -10.55 -9.97 -0.89
N PHE A 58 -10.30 -8.74 -1.36
CA PHE A 58 -9.81 -7.68 -0.50
C PHE A 58 -10.89 -7.26 0.51
N PRO A 59 -10.56 -7.06 1.80
CA PRO A 59 -11.46 -6.41 2.73
C PRO A 59 -11.79 -4.97 2.31
N ASP A 60 -12.91 -4.44 2.76
CA ASP A 60 -13.16 -3.00 2.72
C ASP A 60 -12.11 -2.25 3.57
N TRP A 61 -11.87 -0.98 3.28
CA TRP A 61 -10.85 -0.16 3.95
C TRP A 61 -9.43 -0.74 3.85
N SER A 62 -9.04 -1.13 2.64
CA SER A 62 -7.73 -1.72 2.33
C SER A 62 -6.78 -0.75 1.63
N ILE A 63 -5.53 -0.77 2.07
CA ILE A 63 -4.40 -0.24 1.31
C ILE A 63 -3.78 -1.41 0.55
N ILE A 64 -3.77 -1.34 -0.77
CA ILE A 64 -3.33 -2.42 -1.65
C ILE A 64 -2.07 -1.95 -2.38
N ILE A 65 -0.92 -2.53 -2.02
CA ILE A 65 0.34 -2.32 -2.74
C ILE A 65 0.31 -3.19 -3.99
N VAL A 66 0.16 -2.56 -5.15
CA VAL A 66 0.18 -3.25 -6.45
C VAL A 66 1.61 -3.36 -6.96
N ARG A 67 2.41 -2.33 -6.74
CA ARG A 67 3.82 -2.29 -7.11
C ARG A 67 4.58 -1.48 -6.08
N SER A 68 5.72 -1.99 -5.62
CA SER A 68 6.67 -1.23 -4.82
C SER A 68 8.10 -1.64 -5.16
N ASN A 69 8.84 -0.71 -5.76
CA ASN A 69 10.23 -0.91 -6.15
C ASN A 69 11.07 0.22 -5.58
N PHE A 70 11.84 -0.11 -4.54
CA PHE A 70 12.82 0.74 -3.89
C PHE A 70 14.21 0.30 -4.38
N LYS A 71 14.93 1.21 -5.06
CA LYS A 71 16.25 0.86 -5.64
C LYS A 71 17.29 0.47 -4.60
N LYS A 72 17.14 0.92 -3.36
CA LYS A 72 18.03 0.63 -2.23
C LYS A 72 17.22 0.04 -1.10
N SER A 73 17.76 -1.00 -0.46
CA SER A 73 17.19 -1.59 0.75
C SER A 73 15.70 -1.92 0.62
N GLN A 74 15.35 -2.70 -0.41
CA GLN A 74 13.96 -3.05 -0.76
C GLN A 74 13.16 -3.54 0.44
N ALA A 75 13.69 -4.52 1.19
CA ALA A 75 13.00 -5.13 2.30
C ALA A 75 12.81 -4.15 3.47
N GLU A 76 13.84 -3.38 3.82
CA GLU A 76 13.77 -2.40 4.90
C GLU A 76 12.83 -1.24 4.54
N SER A 77 12.90 -0.74 3.32
CA SER A 77 12.04 0.36 2.85
C SER A 77 10.57 -0.05 2.78
N LEU A 78 10.30 -1.30 2.39
CA LEU A 78 8.95 -1.87 2.43
C LEU A 78 8.42 -1.99 3.86
N LYS A 79 9.25 -2.43 4.82
CA LYS A 79 8.87 -2.49 6.24
C LYS A 79 8.60 -1.11 6.82
N ASP A 80 9.41 -0.11 6.46
CA ASP A 80 9.21 1.28 6.86
C ASP A 80 7.92 1.86 6.29
N LEU A 81 7.61 1.57 5.02
CA LEU A 81 6.34 1.96 4.40
C LEU A 81 5.15 1.29 5.10
N ALA A 82 5.26 0.00 5.40
CA ALA A 82 4.22 -0.73 6.14
C ALA A 82 4.02 -0.19 7.56
N ARG A 83 5.10 0.21 8.24
CA ARG A 83 5.03 0.85 9.57
C ARG A 83 4.33 2.20 9.49
N PHE A 84 4.68 3.04 8.51
CA PHE A 84 3.98 4.30 8.26
C PHE A 84 2.48 4.05 8.06
N PHE A 85 2.11 3.05 7.25
CA PHE A 85 0.71 2.72 7.05
C PHE A 85 0.01 2.29 8.34
N LYS A 86 0.64 1.39 9.10
CA LYS A 86 0.14 0.91 10.39
C LYS A 86 -0.11 2.02 11.41
N GLU A 87 0.78 3.02 11.47
CA GLU A 87 0.72 4.09 12.46
C GLU A 87 -0.21 5.26 12.08
N TYR A 88 -0.28 5.62 10.80
CA TYR A 88 -0.96 6.83 10.35
C TYR A 88 -2.28 6.57 9.65
N MET A 89 -2.39 5.52 8.85
CA MET A 89 -3.56 5.30 7.99
C MET A 89 -4.85 4.91 8.73
N PRO A 90 -4.81 4.31 9.95
CA PRO A 90 -6.03 4.13 10.74
C PRO A 90 -6.77 5.43 11.08
N ARG A 91 -6.09 6.59 11.09
CA ARG A 91 -6.71 7.91 11.28
C ARG A 91 -7.66 8.28 10.14
N TYR A 92 -7.43 7.70 8.96
CA TYR A 92 -8.25 7.85 7.75
C TYR A 92 -9.17 6.65 7.50
N GLY A 93 -9.37 5.79 8.50
CA GLY A 93 -10.29 4.64 8.43
C GLY A 93 -9.74 3.37 7.79
N TYR A 94 -8.54 3.39 7.20
CA TYR A 94 -7.92 2.19 6.61
C TYR A 94 -7.51 1.17 7.67
N LYS A 95 -7.86 -0.10 7.45
CA LYS A 95 -7.73 -1.17 8.45
C LYS A 95 -6.83 -2.32 8.00
N TYR A 96 -6.67 -2.51 6.69
CA TYR A 96 -5.96 -3.65 6.13
C TYR A 96 -4.82 -3.19 5.22
N LEU A 97 -3.71 -3.91 5.29
CA LEU A 97 -2.64 -3.83 4.30
C LEU A 97 -2.68 -5.09 3.45
N CYS A 98 -2.72 -4.90 2.15
CA CYS A 98 -2.84 -5.96 1.16
C CYS A 98 -1.87 -5.74 -0.01
N THR A 99 -1.63 -6.80 -0.79
CA THR A 99 -0.83 -6.73 -2.02
C THR A 99 -1.52 -7.48 -3.16
N GLU A 100 -1.28 -7.00 -4.38
CA GLU A 100 -1.56 -7.77 -5.60
C GLU A 100 -0.27 -8.44 -6.06
N GLY A 101 -0.23 -9.76 -6.00
CA GLY A 101 0.98 -10.54 -6.23
C GLY A 101 1.99 -10.45 -5.09
N ASP A 102 2.93 -11.38 -5.13
CA ASP A 102 4.17 -11.33 -4.35
C ASP A 102 5.28 -12.13 -5.06
N ASP A 103 5.52 -11.83 -6.34
CA ASP A 103 6.45 -12.57 -7.20
C ASP A 103 7.84 -12.77 -6.57
N TYR A 104 8.27 -11.79 -5.76
CA TYR A 104 9.56 -11.78 -5.10
C TYR A 104 9.52 -12.08 -3.60
N LYS A 105 8.35 -12.45 -3.06
CA LYS A 105 8.12 -12.81 -1.64
C LYS A 105 8.51 -11.72 -0.63
N TYR A 106 8.60 -10.46 -1.06
CA TYR A 106 8.95 -9.35 -0.18
C TYR A 106 7.84 -9.08 0.82
N TYR A 107 6.58 -9.26 0.41
CA TYR A 107 5.44 -8.96 1.26
C TYR A 107 5.18 -10.04 2.32
N GLN A 108 5.63 -11.29 2.09
CA GLN A 108 5.68 -12.32 3.13
C GLN A 108 6.49 -11.89 4.36
N THR A 109 7.50 -11.01 4.21
CA THR A 109 8.27 -10.49 5.35
C THR A 109 7.44 -9.61 6.29
N LEU A 110 6.28 -9.13 5.85
CA LEU A 110 5.32 -8.35 6.63
C LEU A 110 4.29 -9.23 7.37
N GLY A 111 4.34 -10.56 7.15
CA GLY A 111 3.41 -11.52 7.74
C GLY A 111 2.04 -11.58 7.04
N LEU A 112 1.91 -11.04 5.82
CA LEU A 112 0.66 -11.08 5.08
C LEU A 112 0.23 -12.52 4.78
N LYS A 113 -1.08 -12.77 4.77
CA LYS A 113 -1.66 -14.09 4.51
C LYS A 113 -2.32 -14.12 3.14
N LEU A 114 -2.24 -15.26 2.45
CA LEU A 114 -2.96 -15.46 1.20
C LEU A 114 -4.46 -15.28 1.44
N ILE A 115 -5.09 -14.38 0.71
CA ILE A 115 -6.54 -14.11 0.77
C ILE A 115 -7.26 -14.50 -0.52
N HIS A 116 -6.54 -14.55 -1.64
CA HIS A 116 -7.11 -14.93 -2.93
C HIS A 116 -6.04 -15.56 -3.80
N GLN A 117 -6.44 -16.57 -4.58
CA GLN A 117 -5.65 -17.12 -5.67
C GLN A 117 -6.61 -17.37 -6.83
N ASP A 118 -6.31 -16.81 -8.00
CA ASP A 118 -7.12 -17.02 -9.19
C ASP A 118 -6.65 -18.24 -10.00
N LEU A 119 -7.37 -18.56 -11.08
CA LEU A 119 -7.08 -19.69 -11.96
C LEU A 119 -5.80 -19.52 -12.80
N PHE A 120 -5.24 -18.31 -12.84
CA PHE A 120 -4.01 -17.97 -13.56
C PHE A 120 -2.80 -17.85 -12.62
N GLY A 121 -2.97 -18.17 -11.33
CA GLY A 121 -1.92 -18.11 -10.33
C GLY A 121 -1.66 -16.71 -9.77
N GLN A 122 -2.52 -15.73 -10.05
CA GLN A 122 -2.44 -14.44 -9.39
C GLN A 122 -2.89 -14.58 -7.94
N GLU A 123 -2.00 -14.23 -7.02
CA GLU A 123 -2.22 -14.32 -5.59
C GLU A 123 -2.39 -12.93 -4.99
N ASN A 124 -3.38 -12.74 -4.13
CA ASN A 124 -3.48 -11.55 -3.29
C ASN A 124 -3.22 -11.92 -1.85
N TYR A 125 -2.52 -11.04 -1.15
CA TYR A 125 -2.20 -11.21 0.25
C TYR A 125 -2.81 -10.05 1.06
N GLY A 126 -3.15 -10.32 2.31
CA GLY A 126 -3.76 -9.32 3.18
C GLY A 126 -3.63 -9.65 4.65
N LEU A 127 -3.58 -8.60 5.46
CA LEU A 127 -3.65 -8.69 6.92
C LEU A 127 -4.20 -7.39 7.51
N ALA A 128 -4.85 -7.48 8.67
CA ALA A 128 -5.21 -6.28 9.42
C ALA A 128 -3.94 -5.54 9.86
N MET A 129 -3.92 -4.21 9.74
CA MET A 129 -2.73 -3.40 10.03
C MET A 129 -2.20 -3.59 11.44
N LYS A 130 -3.11 -3.74 12.42
CA LYS A 130 -2.76 -4.00 13.82
C LYS A 130 -1.92 -5.27 14.03
N ASP A 131 -2.04 -6.24 13.12
CA ASP A 131 -1.41 -7.56 13.21
C ASP A 131 -0.13 -7.65 12.35
N LEU A 132 0.28 -6.58 11.66
CA LEU A 132 1.50 -6.55 10.84
C LEU A 132 2.76 -6.70 11.68
N ASN A 133 3.73 -7.44 11.14
CA ASN A 133 5.03 -7.71 11.76
C ASN A 133 6.08 -6.62 11.47
N VAL A 134 5.80 -5.37 11.89
CA VAL A 134 6.65 -4.17 11.70
C VAL A 134 6.56 -3.18 12.85
#